data_AF-A0A3T0TUT9-F1
#
_entry.id   AF-A0A3T0TUT9-F1
#
_cell.length_a   1.000
_cell.length_b   1.000
_cell.length_c   1.000
_cell.angle_alpha   90.00
_cell.angle_beta   90.00
_cell.angle_gamma   90.00
#
_symmetry.space_group_name_H-M   'P 1'
#
loop_
_entity.id
_entity.type
_entity.pdbx_description
1 polymer ?
#
loop_
_entity_poly.entity_id
_entity_poly.type
_entity_poly.pdbx_seq_one_letter_code
_entity_poly.pdbx_strand_id
1 'polypeptide(L)'
;MKKTKKFLWLIGIIPIISLPVISSSCDISEKDFQEKDVPLLTDGQIQTIIDAFEFKLTAEGKKLMQENKLLEKWDKFVRMRENKQEIAEQIINYNIEFKKYFIFKYHPLTGFGSAHKYNFKLGYNDNNKIVIKYQILCIDRNDQIEKASEVKLDLN
;
A
#
# COMPACT_ATOMS: atom_id res chain seq x y z
N MET A 1 61.79 -43.93 10.74
CA MET A 1 62.67 -43.36 9.68
C MET A 1 61.83 -43.06 8.44
N LYS A 2 62.04 -41.86 7.88
CA LYS A 2 61.28 -41.18 6.82
C LYS A 2 61.18 -41.99 5.51
N LYS A 3 60.01 -42.00 4.85
CA LYS A 3 59.90 -42.30 3.41
C LYS A 3 58.91 -41.37 2.71
N THR A 4 59.50 -40.29 2.20
CA THR A 4 59.23 -39.54 0.96
C THR A 4 57.85 -39.64 0.29
N LYS A 5 57.15 -38.49 0.29
CA LYS A 5 56.03 -38.15 -0.59
C LYS A 5 56.53 -38.06 -2.04
N LYS A 6 55.94 -38.81 -2.96
CA LYS A 6 56.05 -38.58 -4.41
C LYS A 6 54.85 -37.73 -4.84
N PHE A 7 55.12 -36.45 -5.09
CA PHE A 7 54.17 -35.50 -5.66
C PHE A 7 54.28 -35.62 -7.18
N LEU A 8 53.32 -36.29 -7.80
CA LEU A 8 53.26 -36.45 -9.25
C LEU A 8 52.54 -35.23 -9.85
N TRP A 9 53.32 -34.51 -10.63
CA TRP A 9 52.97 -33.42 -11.51
C TRP A 9 52.00 -33.92 -12.60
N LEU A 10 50.77 -33.39 -12.62
CA LEU A 10 49.87 -33.52 -13.77
C LEU A 10 49.56 -32.11 -14.27
N ILE A 11 50.31 -31.69 -15.28
CA ILE A 11 50.01 -30.51 -16.08
C ILE A 11 48.82 -30.87 -16.97
N GLY A 12 47.63 -30.46 -16.54
CA GLY A 12 46.45 -30.44 -17.39
C GLY A 12 46.48 -29.21 -18.29
N ILE A 13 46.80 -29.41 -19.57
CA ILE A 13 46.61 -28.40 -20.62
C ILE A 13 45.10 -28.30 -20.87
N ILE A 14 44.46 -27.25 -20.37
CA ILE A 14 43.05 -26.95 -20.67
C ILE A 14 43.03 -26.16 -21.99
N PRO A 15 42.37 -26.63 -23.06
CA PRO A 15 42.17 -25.82 -24.25
C PRO A 15 41.19 -24.70 -23.92
N ILE A 16 41.67 -23.46 -24.00
CA ILE A 16 40.84 -22.25 -23.85
C ILE A 16 40.04 -22.10 -25.16
N ILE A 17 38.81 -22.61 -25.15
CA ILE A 17 37.83 -22.34 -26.20
C ILE A 17 37.38 -20.89 -26.01
N SER A 18 37.93 -19.98 -26.81
CA SER A 18 37.49 -18.59 -26.87
C SER A 18 36.15 -18.53 -27.62
N LEU A 19 35.06 -18.42 -26.87
CA LEU A 19 33.77 -18.05 -27.44
C LEU A 19 33.81 -16.59 -27.86
N PRO A 20 33.33 -16.21 -29.06
CA PRO A 20 33.19 -14.83 -29.44
C PRO A 20 32.16 -14.17 -28.51
N VAL A 21 32.63 -13.22 -27.70
CA VAL A 21 31.76 -12.35 -26.91
C VAL A 21 31.15 -11.36 -27.91
N ILE A 22 29.99 -11.70 -28.45
CA ILE A 22 29.17 -10.74 -29.19
C ILE A 22 28.59 -9.81 -28.13
N SER A 23 29.25 -8.68 -27.88
CA SER A 23 28.64 -7.59 -27.12
C SER A 23 27.60 -6.92 -28.03
N SER A 24 26.34 -7.31 -27.93
CA SER A 24 25.26 -6.45 -28.37
C SER A 24 25.19 -5.28 -27.39
N SER A 25 25.85 -4.17 -27.74
CA SER A 25 25.54 -2.89 -27.13
C SER A 25 24.12 -2.56 -27.55
N CYS A 26 23.15 -2.84 -26.69
CA CYS A 26 21.83 -2.23 -26.82
C CYS A 26 22.05 -0.74 -26.60
N ASP A 27 22.17 0.02 -27.69
CA ASP A 27 21.91 1.45 -27.66
C ASP A 27 20.44 1.60 -27.24
N ILE A 28 20.22 1.77 -25.93
CA ILE A 28 18.98 2.29 -25.41
C ILE A 28 18.94 3.72 -25.92
N SER A 29 18.34 3.91 -27.10
CA SER A 29 18.11 5.24 -27.61
C SER A 29 17.15 5.94 -26.66
N GLU A 30 17.40 7.22 -26.35
CA GLU A 30 16.50 8.04 -25.52
C GLU A 30 15.05 8.08 -26.06
N LYS A 31 14.80 7.61 -27.29
CA LYS A 31 13.47 7.50 -27.90
C LYS A 31 12.61 6.36 -27.33
N ASP A 32 13.17 5.43 -26.58
CA ASP A 32 12.40 4.37 -25.90
C ASP A 32 11.77 4.84 -24.58
N PHE A 33 12.13 6.03 -24.08
CA PHE A 33 11.38 6.74 -23.05
C PHE A 33 10.27 7.56 -23.71
N GLN A 34 9.36 6.91 -24.45
CA GLN A 34 8.05 7.53 -24.62
C GLN A 34 7.41 7.57 -23.23
N GLU A 35 7.18 8.78 -22.74
CA GLU A 35 6.38 9.06 -21.56
C GLU A 35 5.03 8.38 -21.76
N LYS A 36 4.88 7.17 -21.21
CA LYS A 36 3.67 6.38 -21.37
C LYS A 36 2.57 7.20 -20.71
N ASP A 37 1.60 7.67 -21.49
CA ASP A 37 0.48 8.42 -20.95
C ASP A 37 -0.29 7.51 -19.99
N VAL A 38 -0.02 7.68 -18.69
CA VAL A 38 -0.61 6.85 -17.64
C VAL A 38 -2.04 7.35 -17.44
N PRO A 39 -3.06 6.53 -17.76
CA PRO A 39 -4.44 6.96 -17.59
C PRO A 39 -4.74 7.17 -16.11
N LEU A 40 -5.33 8.32 -15.81
CA LEU A 40 -5.97 8.61 -14.52
C LEU A 40 -7.30 7.85 -14.40
N LEU A 41 -7.83 7.75 -13.19
CA LEU A 41 -9.18 7.25 -12.97
C LEU A 41 -10.21 8.15 -13.64
N THR A 42 -11.12 7.51 -14.36
CA THR A 42 -12.33 8.15 -14.86
C THR A 42 -13.31 8.45 -13.73
N ASP A 43 -14.19 9.42 -13.93
CA ASP A 43 -15.22 9.76 -12.94
C ASP A 43 -16.09 8.55 -12.54
N GLY A 44 -16.38 7.66 -13.49
CA GLY A 44 -17.14 6.43 -13.21
C GLY A 44 -16.38 5.45 -12.30
N GLN A 45 -15.06 5.32 -12.46
CA GLN A 45 -14.22 4.51 -11.57
C GLN A 45 -14.13 5.15 -10.18
N ILE A 46 -13.98 6.48 -10.11
CA ILE A 46 -13.97 7.22 -8.84
C ILE A 46 -15.31 7.04 -8.12
N GLN A 47 -16.44 7.14 -8.81
CA GLN A 47 -17.74 6.94 -8.21
C GLN A 47 -17.93 5.51 -7.70
N THR A 48 -17.51 4.51 -8.48
CA THR A 48 -17.52 3.10 -8.06
C THR A 48 -16.71 2.89 -6.78
N ILE A 49 -15.55 3.53 -6.66
CA ILE A 49 -14.72 3.50 -5.46
C ILE A 49 -15.43 4.16 -4.28
N ILE A 50 -16.05 5.32 -4.51
CA ILE A 50 -16.79 6.06 -3.47
C ILE A 50 -17.95 5.23 -2.93
N ASP A 51 -18.74 4.62 -3.81
CA ASP A 51 -19.95 3.87 -3.45
C ASP A 51 -19.64 2.58 -2.69
N ALA A 52 -18.41 2.06 -2.82
CA ALA A 52 -17.96 0.87 -2.10
C ALA A 52 -17.55 1.16 -0.64
N PHE A 53 -17.42 2.43 -0.23
CA PHE A 53 -17.06 2.74 1.14
C PHE A 53 -18.21 2.46 2.11
N GLU A 54 -17.92 1.66 3.13
CA GLU A 54 -18.83 1.38 4.23
C GLU A 54 -18.09 1.68 5.54
N PHE A 55 -18.65 2.54 6.39
CA PHE A 55 -18.09 2.80 7.71
C PHE A 55 -19.19 2.81 8.77
N LYS A 56 -19.24 1.78 9.60
CA LYS A 56 -20.32 1.58 10.58
C LYS A 56 -19.84 0.89 11.85
N LEU A 57 -20.67 0.92 12.88
CA LEU A 57 -20.40 0.23 14.15
C LEU A 57 -20.78 -1.26 14.09
N THR A 58 -19.98 -2.09 14.76
CA THR A 58 -20.38 -3.46 15.11
C THR A 58 -21.37 -3.44 16.29
N ALA A 59 -21.93 -4.60 16.67
CA ALA A 59 -22.72 -4.72 17.88
C ALA A 59 -21.96 -4.25 19.15
N GLU A 60 -20.67 -4.58 19.26
CA GLU A 60 -19.81 -4.14 20.36
C GLU A 60 -19.52 -2.63 20.29
N GLY A 61 -19.35 -2.08 19.09
CA GLY A 61 -19.22 -0.63 18.87
C GLY A 61 -20.48 0.13 19.31
N LYS A 62 -21.67 -0.42 19.02
CA LYS A 62 -22.95 0.15 19.47
C LYS A 62 -23.08 0.14 20.99
N LYS A 63 -22.62 -0.93 21.68
CA LYS A 63 -22.55 -0.97 23.15
C LYS A 63 -21.63 0.12 23.72
N LEU A 64 -20.42 0.26 23.16
CA LEU A 64 -19.50 1.33 23.57
C LEU A 64 -20.09 2.74 23.40
N MET A 65 -20.87 2.93 22.34
CA MET A 65 -21.57 4.18 22.09
C MET A 65 -22.61 4.46 23.18
N GLN A 66 -23.42 3.47 23.56
CA GLN A 66 -24.40 3.58 24.64
C GLN A 66 -23.75 3.86 26.00
N GLU A 67 -22.53 3.36 26.21
CA GLU A 67 -21.72 3.62 27.41
C GLU A 67 -20.96 4.97 27.37
N ASN A 68 -21.11 5.78 26.32
CA ASN A 68 -20.35 7.02 26.10
C ASN A 68 -18.82 6.85 26.04
N LYS A 69 -18.32 5.65 25.72
CA LYS A 69 -16.89 5.33 25.64
C LYS A 69 -16.35 5.26 24.21
N LEU A 70 -17.21 5.39 23.21
CA LEU A 70 -16.82 5.29 21.79
C LEU A 70 -15.76 6.33 21.41
N LEU A 71 -15.91 7.58 21.86
CA LEU A 71 -14.98 8.66 21.54
C LEU A 71 -13.60 8.42 22.17
N GLU A 72 -13.55 8.04 23.45
CA GLU A 72 -12.29 7.66 24.12
C GLU A 72 -11.60 6.52 23.37
N LYS A 73 -12.39 5.55 22.88
CA LYS A 73 -11.85 4.43 22.11
C LYS A 73 -11.30 4.87 20.77
N TRP A 74 -12.01 5.75 20.07
CA TRP A 74 -11.57 6.32 18.80
C TRP A 74 -10.28 7.13 18.96
N ASP A 75 -10.21 7.96 20.00
CA ASP A 75 -9.03 8.78 20.32
C ASP A 75 -7.77 7.93 20.48
N LYS A 76 -7.88 6.73 21.06
CA LYS A 76 -6.75 5.79 21.16
C LYS A 76 -6.21 5.45 19.77
N PHE A 77 -7.07 5.13 18.81
CA PHE A 77 -6.66 4.84 17.42
C PHE A 77 -6.09 6.07 16.70
N VAL A 78 -6.65 7.25 16.94
CA VAL A 78 -6.13 8.50 16.36
C VAL A 78 -4.73 8.81 16.90
N ARG A 79 -4.48 8.61 18.20
CA ARG A 79 -3.18 8.89 18.86
C ARG A 79 -2.08 7.88 18.55
N MET A 80 -2.43 6.62 18.23
CA MET A 80 -1.45 5.61 17.76
C MET A 80 -0.63 6.10 16.55
N ARG A 81 -1.11 7.13 15.86
CA ARG A 81 -0.56 7.75 14.66
C ARG A 81 0.60 8.71 14.91
N GLU A 82 0.86 9.16 16.14
CA GLU A 82 1.88 10.18 16.42
C GLU A 82 3.31 9.80 15.98
N ASN A 83 3.54 8.59 15.44
CA ASN A 83 4.85 8.19 14.94
C ASN A 83 4.98 7.77 13.45
N LYS A 84 3.95 7.42 12.64
CA LYS A 84 4.10 7.08 11.18
C LYS A 84 2.80 7.21 10.34
N GLN A 85 2.90 7.64 9.07
CA GLN A 85 1.78 7.80 8.12
C GLN A 85 1.09 6.48 7.71
N GLU A 86 1.84 5.38 7.60
CA GLU A 86 1.36 4.05 7.16
C GLU A 86 0.42 3.35 8.16
N ILE A 87 0.20 3.94 9.33
CA ILE A 87 -0.47 3.28 10.46
C ILE A 87 -1.99 3.14 10.25
N ALA A 88 -2.67 4.05 9.53
CA ALA A 88 -4.13 3.92 9.39
C ALA A 88 -4.54 2.67 8.63
N GLU A 89 -3.90 2.40 7.50
CA GLU A 89 -4.22 1.22 6.71
C GLU A 89 -3.97 -0.04 7.54
N GLN A 90 -2.90 -0.06 8.33
CA GLN A 90 -2.61 -1.16 9.25
C GLN A 90 -3.69 -1.31 10.33
N ILE A 91 -4.16 -0.20 10.92
CA ILE A 91 -5.24 -0.22 11.90
C ILE A 91 -6.52 -0.78 11.28
N ILE A 92 -6.93 -0.23 10.15
CA ILE A 92 -8.16 -0.61 9.45
C ILE A 92 -8.12 -2.10 9.05
N ASN A 93 -7.00 -2.54 8.47
CA ASN A 93 -6.91 -3.87 7.86
C ASN A 93 -6.46 -4.97 8.81
N TYR A 94 -5.75 -4.66 9.90
CA TYR A 94 -5.11 -5.68 10.73
C TYR A 94 -5.32 -5.52 12.24
N ASN A 95 -5.72 -4.34 12.74
CA ASN A 95 -5.93 -4.16 14.17
C ASN A 95 -7.24 -4.84 14.63
N ILE A 96 -7.10 -5.92 15.39
CA ILE A 96 -8.22 -6.71 15.93
C ILE A 96 -9.14 -5.85 16.79
N GLU A 97 -8.56 -4.93 17.57
CA GLU A 97 -9.33 -4.07 18.45
C GLU A 97 -10.17 -3.05 17.67
N PHE A 98 -9.63 -2.49 16.59
CA PHE A 98 -10.39 -1.64 15.67
C PHE A 98 -11.56 -2.42 15.06
N LYS A 99 -11.27 -3.59 14.48
CA LYS A 99 -12.29 -4.46 13.83
C LYS A 99 -13.34 -4.98 14.80
N LYS A 100 -13.05 -5.03 16.11
CA LYS A 100 -14.04 -5.38 17.14
C LYS A 100 -15.17 -4.36 17.21
N TYR A 101 -14.89 -3.08 17.00
CA TYR A 101 -15.85 -1.99 17.21
C TYR A 101 -16.34 -1.35 15.90
N PHE A 102 -15.52 -1.38 14.85
CA PHE A 102 -15.78 -0.70 13.59
C PHE A 102 -15.73 -1.68 12.41
N ILE A 103 -16.65 -1.50 11.48
CA ILE A 103 -16.64 -2.12 10.16
C ILE A 103 -16.23 -1.02 9.18
N PHE A 104 -15.11 -1.22 8.50
CA PHE A 104 -14.69 -0.37 7.39
C PHE A 104 -14.44 -1.24 6.15
N LYS A 105 -15.17 -0.96 5.06
CA LYS A 105 -14.96 -1.60 3.76
C LYS A 105 -14.72 -0.54 2.70
N TYR A 106 -13.99 -0.91 1.66
CA TYR A 106 -13.63 -0.05 0.55
C TYR A 106 -13.27 -0.89 -0.67
N HIS A 107 -13.30 -0.29 -1.86
CA HIS A 107 -12.92 -0.96 -3.10
C HIS A 107 -11.39 -1.10 -3.21
N PRO A 108 -10.83 -2.28 -3.54
CA PRO A 108 -9.40 -2.43 -3.79
C PRO A 108 -8.97 -1.65 -5.04
N LEU A 109 -7.83 -0.94 -5.03
CA LEU A 109 -7.40 -0.12 -6.16
C LEU A 109 -6.67 -0.91 -7.28
N THR A 110 -7.02 -2.17 -7.46
CA THR A 110 -6.41 -3.05 -8.47
C THR A 110 -7.24 -3.06 -9.75
N GLY A 111 -6.59 -3.23 -10.91
CA GLY A 111 -7.27 -3.43 -12.20
C GLY A 111 -7.61 -2.16 -12.99
N PHE A 112 -7.11 -0.99 -12.60
CA PHE A 112 -7.39 0.29 -13.27
C PHE A 112 -6.40 0.69 -14.39
N GLY A 113 -5.51 -0.22 -14.81
CA GLY A 113 -4.53 0.05 -15.88
C GLY A 113 -3.32 0.88 -15.45
N SER A 114 -3.36 1.48 -14.26
CA SER A 114 -2.26 2.18 -13.59
C SER A 114 -2.24 1.86 -12.10
N ALA A 115 -1.07 2.01 -11.48
CA ALA A 115 -0.84 1.69 -10.08
C ALA A 115 -1.37 2.79 -9.17
N HIS A 116 -2.25 2.43 -8.24
CA HIS A 116 -2.88 3.36 -7.30
C HIS A 116 -2.78 2.84 -5.87
N LYS A 117 -2.76 3.77 -4.91
CA LYS A 117 -2.84 3.46 -3.48
C LYS A 117 -3.76 4.41 -2.73
N TYR A 118 -4.29 3.94 -1.61
CA TYR A 118 -4.96 4.81 -0.65
C TYR A 118 -3.97 5.45 0.31
N ASN A 119 -4.29 6.66 0.74
CA ASN A 119 -3.71 7.27 1.93
C ASN A 119 -4.84 7.58 2.92
N PHE A 120 -4.96 6.76 3.97
CA PHE A 120 -6.03 6.89 4.96
C PHE A 120 -5.63 7.76 6.16
N LYS A 121 -6.58 8.56 6.65
CA LYS A 121 -6.47 9.36 7.87
C LYS A 121 -7.66 9.21 8.81
N LEU A 122 -7.43 8.53 9.94
CA LEU A 122 -8.38 8.53 11.07
C LEU A 122 -8.42 9.92 11.69
N GLY A 123 -9.60 10.42 12.03
CA GLY A 123 -9.74 11.68 12.75
C GLY A 123 -11.19 12.09 12.93
N TYR A 124 -11.37 13.40 12.99
CA TYR A 124 -12.66 14.06 13.12
C TYR A 124 -12.88 15.04 11.96
N ASN A 125 -14.14 15.26 11.61
CA ASN A 125 -14.51 16.39 10.76
C ASN A 125 -14.83 17.64 11.60
N ASP A 126 -15.20 18.73 10.93
CA ASP A 126 -15.42 20.03 11.57
C ASP A 126 -16.58 20.04 12.58
N ASN A 127 -17.43 19.00 12.57
CA ASN A 127 -18.54 18.80 13.50
C ASN A 127 -18.21 17.80 14.62
N ASN A 128 -16.92 17.50 14.87
CA ASN A 128 -16.46 16.48 15.82
C ASN A 128 -17.03 15.08 15.57
N LYS A 129 -17.47 14.77 14.33
CA LYS A 129 -17.91 13.41 13.98
C LYS A 129 -16.70 12.56 13.60
N ILE A 130 -16.73 11.30 14.01
CA ILE A 130 -15.73 10.30 13.66
C ILE A 130 -15.71 10.11 12.13
N VAL A 131 -14.55 10.28 11.52
CA VAL A 131 -14.36 10.11 10.07
C VAL A 131 -13.05 9.39 9.74
N ILE A 132 -13.06 8.73 8.58
CA ILE A 132 -11.85 8.25 7.91
C ILE A 132 -11.70 9.08 6.64
N LYS A 133 -10.73 10.00 6.65
CA LYS A 133 -10.31 10.76 5.47
C LYS A 133 -9.51 9.82 4.57
N TYR A 134 -9.64 9.96 3.26
CA TYR A 134 -8.85 9.19 2.31
C TYR A 134 -8.39 10.06 1.15
N GLN A 135 -7.26 9.66 0.57
CA GLN A 135 -6.82 10.13 -0.74
C GLN A 135 -6.56 8.92 -1.64
N ILE A 136 -6.89 9.05 -2.92
CA ILE A 136 -6.50 8.11 -3.97
C ILE A 136 -5.31 8.73 -4.68
N LEU A 137 -4.19 8.02 -4.68
CA LEU A 137 -2.92 8.50 -5.24
C LEU A 137 -2.53 7.64 -6.44
N CYS A 138 -2.12 8.28 -7.54
CA CYS A 138 -1.52 7.61 -8.68
C CYS A 138 -0.02 7.43 -8.46
N ILE A 139 0.44 6.19 -8.27
CA ILE A 139 1.84 5.87 -7.98
C ILE A 139 2.72 6.17 -9.19
N ASP A 140 2.23 5.83 -10.38
CA ASP A 140 2.94 6.03 -11.64
C ASP A 140 3.13 7.52 -11.99
N ARG A 141 2.37 8.42 -11.35
CA ARG A 141 2.47 9.88 -11.48
C ARG A 141 2.99 10.55 -10.21
N ASN A 142 3.95 9.91 -9.54
CA ASN A 142 4.62 10.46 -8.35
C ASN A 142 3.65 10.86 -7.22
N ASP A 143 2.74 9.94 -6.87
CA ASP A 143 1.73 10.12 -5.82
C ASP A 143 0.80 11.32 -6.04
N GLN A 144 0.51 11.66 -7.30
CA GLN A 144 -0.50 12.68 -7.63
C GLN A 144 -1.86 12.30 -7.04
N ILE A 145 -2.50 13.25 -6.34
CA ILE A 145 -3.83 13.07 -5.75
C ILE A 145 -4.88 13.13 -6.87
N GLU A 146 -5.62 12.04 -7.03
CA GLU A 146 -6.76 11.97 -7.95
C GLU A 146 -8.07 12.33 -7.28
N LYS A 147 -8.22 11.92 -6.01
CA LYS A 147 -9.39 12.23 -5.20
C LYS A 147 -9.00 12.34 -3.74
N ALA A 148 -9.62 13.27 -3.04
CA ALA A 148 -9.60 13.35 -1.59
C ALA A 148 -11.03 13.53 -1.07
N SER A 149 -11.39 12.79 -0.01
CA SER A 149 -12.69 12.92 0.64
C SER A 149 -12.66 12.34 2.06
N GLU A 150 -13.81 12.27 2.70
CA GLU A 150 -14.01 11.64 3.99
C GLU A 150 -15.19 10.66 3.98
N VAL A 151 -15.04 9.54 4.69
CA VAL A 151 -16.11 8.60 4.99
C VAL A 151 -16.54 8.83 6.43
N LYS A 152 -17.82 9.14 6.63
CA LYS A 152 -18.40 9.40 7.95
C LYS A 152 -18.87 8.10 8.57
N LEU A 153 -18.69 7.97 9.89
CA LEU A 153 -19.24 6.84 10.62
C LEU A 153 -20.78 6.91 10.58
N ASP A 154 -21.40 5.89 10.02
CA ASP A 154 -22.84 5.68 10.09
C ASP A 154 -23.21 5.17 11.50
N LEU A 155 -24.13 5.89 12.14
CA LEU A 155 -24.61 5.62 13.50
C LEU A 155 -25.94 4.86 13.51
N ASN A 156 -26.51 4.56 12.34
CA ASN A 156 -27.76 3.80 12.20
C ASN A 156 -27.61 2.32 12.64
#